data_AF-X0X6R4-F1
#
_entry.id   AF-X0X6R4-F1
#
_cell.length_a   1.000
_cell.length_b   1.000
_cell.length_c   1.000
_cell.angle_alpha   90.00
_cell.angle_beta   90.00
_cell.angle_gamma   90.00
#
_symmetry.space_group_name_H-M   'P 1'
#
loop_
_entity.id
_entity.type
_entity.pdbx_description
1 polymer ?
#
loop_
_entity_poly.entity_id
_entity_poly.type
_entity_poly.pdbx_seq_one_letter_code
_entity_poly.pdbx_strand_id
1 'polypeptide(L)'
;TAMFDFATLTGSISVALGEHAIGYFANDESVAERLEEASKTSGERVWRMPLWEVYDQQLESTVADFKNTGGRPGGAITAARFLSKFVMDVPWVHMDIAGVDEQKSDKGYNPKGSKGPAVRLIVDVIRNWGK
;
A
#
# COMPACT_ATOMS: atom_id res chain seq x y z
N THR A 1 -17.32 8.00 2.08
CA THR A 1 -16.89 6.98 1.10
C THR A 1 -15.39 7.09 0.94
N ALA A 2 -14.69 5.98 0.74
CA ALA A 2 -13.26 5.96 0.50
C ALA A 2 -12.90 4.83 -0.49
N MET A 3 -11.72 4.93 -1.08
CA MET A 3 -11.18 3.96 -2.03
C MET A 3 -9.97 3.25 -1.43
N PHE A 4 -9.96 1.92 -1.53
CA PHE A 4 -8.84 1.09 -1.15
C PHE A 4 -8.43 0.25 -2.35
N ASP A 5 -7.16 0.31 -2.73
CA ASP A 5 -6.58 -0.60 -3.71
C ASP A 5 -5.38 -1.37 -3.13
N PHE A 6 -5.14 -2.53 -3.73
CA PHE A 6 -4.22 -3.55 -3.22
C PHE A 6 -3.47 -4.09 -4.43
N ALA A 7 -2.14 -4.08 -4.37
CA ALA A 7 -1.35 -4.66 -5.44
C ALA A 7 -0.03 -5.20 -4.92
N THR A 8 0.44 -6.30 -5.50
CA THR A 8 1.83 -6.74 -5.42
C THR A 8 2.69 -5.88 -6.36
N LEU A 9 2.68 -4.56 -6.14
CA LEU A 9 3.01 -3.57 -7.16
C LEU A 9 4.52 -3.44 -7.37
N THR A 10 5.31 -3.35 -6.30
CA THR A 10 6.73 -3.03 -6.42
C THR A 10 7.63 -3.96 -5.63
N GLY A 11 8.73 -4.42 -6.26
CA GLY A 11 9.83 -5.03 -5.51
C GLY A 11 10.50 -4.06 -4.54
N SER A 12 10.34 -2.75 -4.75
CA SER A 12 10.88 -1.71 -3.87
C SER A 12 10.27 -1.75 -2.48
N ILE A 13 8.98 -2.06 -2.32
CA ILE A 13 8.39 -2.16 -0.98
C ILE A 13 8.96 -3.35 -0.20
N SER A 14 9.23 -4.46 -0.89
CA SER A 14 9.85 -5.65 -0.29
C SER A 14 11.26 -5.35 0.21
N VAL A 15 12.02 -4.50 -0.50
CA VAL A 15 13.33 -4.02 -0.04
C VAL A 15 13.21 -3.09 1.17
N ALA A 16 12.18 -2.23 1.21
CA ALA A 16 12.00 -1.23 2.26
C ALA A 16 11.52 -1.84 3.59
N LEU A 17 10.52 -2.72 3.55
CA LEU A 17 9.81 -3.22 4.74
C LEU A 17 9.98 -4.73 4.96
N GLY A 18 10.59 -5.44 4.01
CA GLY A 18 10.72 -6.90 4.07
C GLY A 18 9.38 -7.61 4.05
N GLU A 19 9.31 -8.73 4.78
CA GLU A 19 8.11 -9.59 4.88
C GLU A 19 7.30 -9.32 6.16
N HIS A 20 7.45 -8.13 6.75
CA HIS A 20 7.01 -7.87 8.12
C HIS A 20 5.78 -6.97 8.24
N ALA A 21 5.60 -6.05 7.29
CA ALA A 21 4.50 -5.09 7.29
C ALA A 21 4.07 -4.78 5.86
N ILE A 22 2.79 -4.49 5.68
CA ILE A 22 2.23 -3.95 4.44
C ILE A 22 2.62 -2.47 4.36
N GLY A 23 3.27 -2.08 3.27
CA GLY A 23 3.49 -0.67 2.99
C GLY A 23 2.22 -0.05 2.44
N TYR A 24 1.77 1.06 3.02
CA TYR A 24 0.58 1.75 2.52
C TYR A 24 0.82 3.24 2.32
N PHE A 25 0.04 3.83 1.42
CA PHE A 25 0.05 5.25 1.09
C PHE A 25 -1.36 5.77 1.22
N ALA A 26 -1.54 6.97 1.78
CA ALA A 26 -2.85 7.57 1.96
C ALA A 26 -2.80 9.08 1.71
N ASN A 27 -3.83 9.61 1.07
CA ASN A 27 -3.99 11.05 0.82
C ASN A 27 -4.85 11.77 1.88
N ASP A 28 -5.50 11.02 2.77
CA ASP A 28 -6.39 11.54 3.81
C ASP A 28 -6.06 10.88 5.15
N GLU A 29 -6.06 11.69 6.22
CA GLU A 29 -5.66 11.24 7.55
C GLU A 29 -6.69 10.31 8.18
N SER A 30 -7.98 10.59 7.96
CA SER A 30 -9.06 9.83 8.61
C SER A 30 -9.11 8.38 8.12
N VAL A 31 -8.82 8.13 6.84
CA VAL A 31 -8.76 6.77 6.29
C VAL A 31 -7.45 6.06 6.65
N ALA A 32 -6.36 6.81 6.86
CA ALA A 32 -5.10 6.26 7.36
C ALA A 32 -5.25 5.77 8.80
N GLU A 33 -5.81 6.59 9.69
CA GLU A 33 -6.06 6.25 11.09
C GLU A 33 -6.95 5.01 11.21
N ARG A 34 -8.04 4.93 10.44
CA ARG A 34 -8.93 3.74 10.42
C ARG A 34 -8.18 2.47 10.03
N LEU A 35 -7.28 2.54 9.04
CA LEU A 35 -6.47 1.39 8.63
C LEU A 35 -5.49 0.99 9.75
N GLU A 36 -4.84 1.96 10.38
CA GLU A 36 -3.90 1.71 11.47
C GLU A 36 -4.58 1.11 12.70
N GLU A 37 -5.80 1.53 13.02
CA GLU A 37 -6.61 0.92 14.07
C GLU A 37 -6.96 -0.54 13.74
N ALA A 38 -7.45 -0.79 12.53
CA ALA A 38 -7.76 -2.14 12.05
C ALA A 38 -6.52 -3.06 12.01
N SER A 39 -5.32 -2.52 11.83
CA SER A 39 -4.06 -3.29 11.89
C SER A 39 -3.79 -3.88 13.28
N LYS A 40 -4.24 -3.18 14.35
CA LYS A 40 -4.03 -3.60 15.74
C LYS A 40 -4.88 -4.82 16.09
N THR A 41 -6.04 -4.99 15.46
CA THR A 41 -6.98 -6.08 15.72
C THR A 41 -6.87 -7.24 14.73
N SER A 42 -6.58 -6.96 13.46
CA SER A 42 -6.46 -7.97 12.40
C SER A 42 -5.18 -8.82 12.50
N GLY A 43 -4.15 -8.31 13.18
CA GLY A 43 -2.82 -8.92 13.26
C GLY A 43 -1.98 -8.73 11.99
N GLU A 44 -2.44 -7.94 11.02
CA GLU A 44 -1.69 -7.58 9.83
C GLU A 44 -1.07 -6.19 10.02
N ARG A 45 0.25 -6.14 10.21
CA ARG A 45 0.95 -4.88 10.45
C ARG A 45 0.98 -4.04 9.18
N VAL A 46 0.76 -2.75 9.34
CA VAL A 46 0.87 -1.75 8.27
C VAL A 46 1.93 -0.73 8.64
N TRP A 47 2.51 -0.09 7.62
CA TRP A 47 3.42 1.04 7.78
C TRP A 47 3.13 2.12 6.75
N ARG A 48 2.91 3.35 7.22
CA ARG A 48 2.61 4.48 6.35
C ARG A 48 3.87 4.96 5.64
N MET A 49 3.83 4.91 4.32
CA MET A 49 4.86 5.41 3.44
C MET A 49 4.52 6.85 3.01
N PRO A 50 5.53 7.69 2.72
CA PRO A 50 5.29 9.07 2.34
C PRO A 50 4.63 9.18 0.95
N LEU A 51 3.72 10.15 0.80
CA LEU A 51 3.09 10.51 -0.48
C LEU A 51 3.49 11.94 -0.90
N TRP A 52 4.78 12.27 -0.79
CA TRP A 52 5.26 13.63 -1.03
C TRP A 52 5.32 13.99 -2.52
N GLU A 53 4.95 15.23 -2.86
CA GLU A 53 4.89 15.71 -4.24
C GLU A 53 6.26 15.83 -4.92
N VAL A 54 7.35 15.95 -4.14
CA VAL A 54 8.73 16.02 -4.67
C VAL A 54 9.09 14.82 -5.57
N TYR A 55 8.46 13.67 -5.34
CA TYR A 55 8.66 12.46 -6.16
C TYR A 55 8.03 12.57 -7.56
N ASP A 56 7.15 13.55 -7.83
CA ASP A 56 6.51 13.72 -9.14
C ASP A 56 7.51 14.13 -10.22
N GLN A 57 8.61 14.79 -9.85
CA GLN A 57 9.70 15.12 -10.78
C GLN A 57 10.28 13.86 -11.45
N GLN A 58 10.26 12.72 -10.73
CA GLN A 58 10.72 11.46 -11.28
C GLN A 58 9.75 10.88 -12.33
N LEU A 59 8.51 11.35 -12.39
CA LEU A 59 7.45 10.85 -13.29
C LEU A 59 7.20 11.75 -14.50
N GLU A 60 7.97 12.84 -14.66
CA GLU A 60 7.88 13.71 -15.83
C GLU A 60 8.17 12.93 -17.13
N SER A 61 7.42 13.27 -18.17
CA SER A 61 7.51 12.68 -19.51
C SER A 61 7.61 13.78 -20.56
N THR A 62 8.39 13.53 -21.60
CA THR A 62 8.56 14.46 -22.74
C THR A 62 7.54 14.23 -23.86
N VAL A 63 6.70 13.20 -23.73
CA VAL A 63 5.75 12.76 -24.77
C VAL A 63 4.32 12.66 -24.26
N ALA A 64 4.13 12.24 -23.02
CA ALA A 64 2.83 12.03 -22.39
C ALA A 64 2.71 12.89 -21.13
N ASP A 65 1.54 12.88 -20.49
CA ASP A 65 1.31 13.64 -19.25
C ASP A 65 2.26 13.23 -18.12
N PHE A 66 2.59 11.93 -18.05
CA PHE A 66 3.54 11.34 -17.11
C PHE A 66 3.99 9.95 -17.58
N LYS A 67 5.13 9.47 -17.09
CA LYS A 67 5.62 8.10 -17.35
C LYS A 67 5.28 7.17 -16.19
N ASN A 68 5.20 5.87 -16.48
CA ASN A 68 4.84 4.83 -15.50
C ASN A 68 5.99 4.37 -14.59
N THR A 69 7.16 4.99 -14.66
CA THR A 69 8.34 4.60 -13.86
C THR A 69 9.16 5.81 -13.44
N GLY A 70 9.48 5.88 -12.14
CA GLY A 70 10.37 6.89 -11.56
C GLY A 70 11.84 6.49 -11.47
N GLY A 71 12.20 5.30 -11.95
CA GLY A 71 13.53 4.71 -11.77
C GLY A 71 13.65 3.90 -10.47
N ARG A 72 14.90 3.51 -10.12
CA ARG A 72 15.16 2.61 -8.99
C ARG A 72 14.96 3.24 -7.60
N PRO A 73 15.46 4.46 -7.32
CA PRO A 73 15.31 5.08 -6.00
C PRO A 73 13.85 5.48 -5.75
N GLY A 74 13.31 5.13 -4.58
CA GLY A 74 11.94 5.48 -4.20
C GLY A 74 10.86 4.82 -5.05
N GLY A 75 11.12 3.64 -5.64
CA GLY A 75 10.21 2.97 -6.57
C GLY A 75 8.79 2.77 -6.02
N ALA A 76 8.64 2.39 -4.75
CA ALA A 76 7.32 2.24 -4.13
C ALA A 76 6.57 3.58 -4.03
N ILE A 77 7.28 4.66 -3.69
CA ILE A 77 6.69 6.00 -3.54
C ILE A 77 6.31 6.58 -4.90
N THR A 78 7.19 6.48 -5.89
CA THR A 78 6.91 6.94 -7.26
C THR A 78 5.77 6.15 -7.91
N ALA A 79 5.65 4.84 -7.63
CA ALA A 79 4.50 4.06 -8.07
C ALA A 79 3.19 4.55 -7.41
N ALA A 80 3.19 4.80 -6.10
CA ALA A 80 2.03 5.38 -5.42
C ALA A 80 1.69 6.79 -5.93
N ARG A 81 2.69 7.64 -6.22
CA ARG A 81 2.47 8.95 -6.84
C ARG A 81 1.87 8.82 -8.24
N PHE A 82 2.29 7.84 -9.03
CA PHE A 82 1.66 7.54 -10.32
C PHE A 82 0.18 7.17 -10.14
N LEU A 83 -0.16 6.27 -9.21
CA LEU A 83 -1.55 5.92 -8.93
C LEU A 83 -2.38 7.13 -8.44
N SER A 84 -1.79 8.01 -7.63
CA SER A 84 -2.47 9.20 -7.11
C SER A 84 -2.96 10.16 -8.20
N LYS A 85 -2.44 10.08 -9.44
CA LYS A 85 -2.94 10.88 -10.57
C LYS A 85 -4.34 10.46 -11.03
N PHE A 86 -4.82 9.29 -10.60
CA PHE A 86 -6.10 8.71 -11.04
C PHE A 86 -7.18 8.68 -9.96
N VAL A 87 -6.88 9.13 -8.73
CA VAL A 87 -7.79 8.98 -7.58
C VAL A 87 -8.69 10.20 -7.33
N MET A 88 -8.43 11.32 -8.00
CA MET A 88 -9.17 12.58 -7.87
C MET A 88 -9.28 13.00 -6.39
N ASP A 89 -10.44 13.52 -5.97
CA ASP A 89 -10.68 14.06 -4.62
C ASP A 89 -11.19 12.99 -3.62
N VAL A 90 -11.02 11.70 -3.93
CA VAL A 90 -11.52 10.62 -3.07
C VAL A 90 -10.50 10.29 -1.98
N PRO A 91 -10.92 10.18 -0.69
CA PRO A 91 -10.08 9.61 0.35
C PRO A 91 -9.61 8.21 -0.06
N TRP A 92 -8.30 8.04 -0.17
CA TRP A 92 -7.68 6.93 -0.87
C TRP A 92 -6.55 6.32 -0.07
N VAL A 93 -6.49 5.00 -0.09
CA VAL A 93 -5.41 4.18 0.43
C VAL A 93 -4.95 3.20 -0.66
N HIS A 94 -3.66 3.25 -0.97
CA HIS A 94 -2.99 2.20 -1.73
C HIS A 94 -2.17 1.32 -0.79
N MET A 95 -2.30 0.00 -0.92
CA MET A 95 -1.49 -0.97 -0.18
C MET A 95 -0.62 -1.78 -1.14
N ASP A 96 0.69 -1.59 -1.04
CA ASP A 96 1.67 -2.41 -1.74
C ASP A 96 1.99 -3.64 -0.88
N ILE A 97 1.40 -4.76 -1.28
CA ILE A 97 1.45 -6.04 -0.56
C ILE A 97 2.56 -6.97 -1.07
N ALA A 98 3.39 -6.52 -2.02
CA ALA A 98 4.46 -7.34 -2.61
C ALA A 98 5.45 -7.90 -1.57
N GLY A 99 5.70 -7.16 -0.48
CA GLY A 99 6.59 -7.62 0.61
C GLY A 99 6.03 -8.83 1.36
N VAL A 100 4.71 -8.97 1.44
CA VAL A 100 4.03 -9.91 2.35
C VAL A 100 3.15 -10.94 1.64
N ASP A 101 3.18 -11.04 0.32
CA ASP A 101 2.33 -11.96 -0.44
C ASP A 101 2.67 -13.43 -0.21
N GLU A 102 3.94 -13.76 0.03
CA GLU A 102 4.38 -15.15 0.17
C GLU A 102 4.92 -15.51 1.55
N GLN A 103 4.75 -16.79 1.90
CA GLN A 103 5.31 -17.46 3.06
C GLN A 103 6.33 -18.50 2.61
N LYS A 104 7.59 -18.35 3.06
CA LYS A 104 8.69 -19.26 2.71
C LYS A 104 8.65 -20.62 3.42
N SER A 105 8.02 -20.68 4.60
CA SER A 105 7.93 -21.88 5.43
C SER A 105 6.63 -21.88 6.23
N ASP A 106 6.13 -23.05 6.62
CA ASP A 106 4.97 -23.12 7.51
C ASP A 106 5.23 -22.34 8.81
N LYS A 107 4.29 -21.48 9.21
CA LYS A 107 4.30 -20.80 10.51
C LYS A 107 2.89 -20.70 11.08
N GLY A 108 2.64 -21.45 12.15
CA GLY A 108 1.36 -21.45 12.85
C GLY A 108 0.22 -21.81 11.90
N TYR A 109 -0.77 -20.93 11.79
CA TYR A 109 -1.92 -21.09 10.89
C TYR A 109 -1.64 -20.71 9.42
N ASN A 110 -0.44 -20.22 9.11
CA ASN A 110 -0.05 -19.83 7.75
C ASN A 110 0.86 -20.89 7.12
N PRO A 111 0.34 -21.73 6.20
CA PRO A 111 1.16 -22.69 5.46
C PRO A 111 2.12 -21.96 4.51
N LYS A 112 3.15 -22.67 4.05
CA LYS A 112 4.03 -22.23 2.96
C LYS A 112 3.20 -21.97 1.70
N GLY A 113 3.48 -20.86 1.01
CA GLY A 113 2.74 -20.42 -0.18
C GLY A 113 2.19 -19.01 -0.02
N SER A 114 1.15 -18.67 -0.79
CA SER A 114 0.53 -17.34 -0.70
C SER A 114 -0.17 -17.14 0.65
N LYS A 115 -0.01 -15.96 1.23
CA LYS A 115 -0.57 -15.58 2.54
C LYS A 115 -1.96 -14.94 2.44
N GLY A 116 -2.37 -14.47 1.26
CA GLY A 116 -3.57 -13.65 1.11
C GLY A 116 -3.56 -12.42 2.02
N PRO A 117 -2.52 -11.56 1.94
CA PRO A 117 -2.38 -10.42 2.82
C PRO A 117 -3.50 -9.39 2.63
N ALA A 118 -3.72 -8.57 3.65
CA ALA A 118 -4.69 -7.48 3.74
C ALA A 118 -6.18 -7.90 3.80
N VAL A 119 -6.50 -9.19 3.64
CA VAL A 119 -7.89 -9.68 3.67
C VAL A 119 -8.53 -9.46 5.05
N ARG A 120 -7.84 -9.81 6.13
CA ARG A 120 -8.41 -9.62 7.48
C ARG A 120 -8.45 -8.15 7.84
N LEU A 121 -7.42 -7.41 7.45
CA LEU A 121 -7.31 -5.98 7.64
C LEU A 121 -8.49 -5.23 7.02
N ILE A 122 -8.77 -5.42 5.72
CA ILE A 122 -9.86 -4.70 5.07
C ILE A 122 -11.24 -5.13 5.58
N VAL A 123 -11.41 -6.41 5.94
CA VAL A 123 -12.65 -6.88 6.58
C VAL A 123 -12.90 -6.18 7.90
N ASP A 124 -11.85 -5.95 8.71
CA ASP A 124 -11.96 -5.19 9.96
C ASP A 124 -12.33 -3.73 9.71
N VAL A 125 -11.64 -3.06 8.77
CA VAL A 125 -11.96 -1.68 8.32
C VAL A 125 -13.44 -1.56 7.92
N ILE A 126 -13.94 -2.47 7.07
CA ILE A 126 -15.33 -2.45 6.60
C ILE A 126 -16.32 -2.66 7.75
N ARG A 127 -16.03 -3.59 8.67
CA ARG A 127 -16.90 -3.87 9.83
C ARG A 127 -17.01 -2.70 10.79
N ASN A 128 -15.99 -1.85 10.84
CA ASN A 128 -15.92 -0.70 11.73
C ASN A 128 -16.09 0.65 11.00
N TRP A 129 -16.45 0.63 9.71
CA TRP A 129 -16.48 1.83 8.86
C TRP A 129 -17.41 2.95 9.34
N GLY A 130 -18.55 2.59 9.93
CA GLY A 130 -19.57 3.52 10.44
C GLY A 130 -19.59 3.68 11.96
N LYS A 131 -18.64 3.07 12.66
CA LYS A 131 -18.38 3.34 14.08
C LYS A 131 -17.41 4.51 14.18
#